data_AF-A0A931BE07-F1
#
_entry.id   AF-A0A931BE07-F1
#
_cell.length_a   1.000
_cell.length_b   1.000
_cell.length_c   1.000
_cell.angle_alpha   90.00
_cell.angle_beta   90.00
_cell.angle_gamma   90.00
#
_symmetry.space_group_name_H-M   'P 1'
#
loop_
_entity.id
_entity.type
_entity.pdbx_description
1 polymer ?
#
loop_
_entity_poly.entity_id
_entity_poly.type
_entity_poly.pdbx_seq_one_letter_code
_entity_poly.pdbx_strand_id
1 'polypeptide(L)'
;MRIPYFSSRRANPSPKLAKSKTREWADSLIFAIVAATLLRWSAVEAYTIPSESMEGTLLVGDYLMVSKLHYGPITPQTPLQVPLTHQTLWEGGPQSYSDLVQLPTYRFPGFSTVKRNDVVVFHVPHEPQRPADLRTNLIKRCIAVAGDTLTLRHGQVFLNGQPSAVAGRPQTTYFMQVAAPNDEILAALRTQGVVDYREPDGVPRAVANPETGKPGFVISCPAEVAAYFRGQPYVQSLAVLEYPVQLFPDVADFDVSQAASSVPNHWQLDEYGPLPVPRQGQTIALTPANAAIYYKIVSQYEHNEGITWRDGMIYQHGQPLTRYTIKQNYYFMMGDNRHNSEDSRFWGFVPEDHIVGKAVFTWLSLDPNADLLHKVRWSRLFQPIN
;
A
#
# COMPACT_ATOMS: atom_id res chain seq x y z
N MET A 1 58.10 -8.73 61.87
CA MET A 1 57.58 -7.80 60.83
C MET A 1 56.14 -8.19 60.55
N ARG A 2 55.15 -7.43 61.07
CA ARG A 2 53.71 -7.67 60.86
C ARG A 2 53.18 -6.48 60.08
N ILE A 3 52.72 -6.72 58.85
CA ILE A 3 52.09 -5.72 58.00
C ILE A 3 50.63 -5.56 58.47
N PRO A 4 50.15 -4.36 58.83
CA PRO A 4 48.75 -4.17 59.14
C PRO A 4 47.90 -4.17 57.87
N TYR A 5 46.87 -5.02 57.88
CA TYR A 5 45.84 -5.14 56.86
C TYR A 5 44.94 -3.88 56.89
N PHE A 6 44.99 -3.03 55.86
CA PHE A 6 44.03 -1.94 55.69
C PHE A 6 42.69 -2.52 55.21
N SER A 7 41.68 -2.59 56.09
CA SER A 7 40.31 -2.86 55.65
C SER A 7 39.70 -1.56 55.11
N SER A 8 39.49 -1.45 53.80
CA SER A 8 38.69 -0.37 53.24
C SER A 8 37.23 -0.58 53.65
N ARG A 9 36.69 0.28 54.54
CA ARG A 9 35.24 0.37 54.76
C ARG A 9 34.60 0.80 53.43
N ARG A 10 33.83 -0.07 52.79
CA ARG A 10 32.93 0.35 51.70
C ARG A 10 31.95 1.35 52.30
N ALA A 11 31.94 2.57 51.79
CA ALA A 11 30.93 3.55 52.15
C ALA A 11 29.56 2.98 51.77
N ASN A 12 28.63 2.91 52.73
CA ASN A 12 27.24 2.61 52.43
C ASN A 12 26.72 3.73 51.49
N PRO A 13 26.14 3.40 50.33
CA PRO A 13 25.54 4.42 49.48
C PRO A 13 24.45 5.15 50.29
N SER A 14 24.46 6.47 50.24
CA SER A 14 23.45 7.31 50.87
C SER A 14 22.04 6.90 50.41
N PRO A 15 21.02 6.94 51.30
CA PRO A 15 19.67 6.58 50.92
C PRO A 15 19.20 7.52 49.80
N LYS A 16 18.87 6.94 48.63
CA LYS A 16 18.29 7.70 47.53
C LYS A 16 17.00 8.34 48.03
N LEU A 17 16.94 9.68 48.03
CA LEU A 17 15.73 10.45 48.36
C LEU A 17 14.55 9.87 47.57
N ALA A 18 13.47 9.51 48.28
CA ALA A 18 12.26 8.98 47.67
C ALA A 18 11.72 9.99 46.64
N LYS A 19 11.45 9.52 45.42
CA LYS A 19 10.92 10.38 44.36
C LYS A 19 9.51 10.86 44.76
N SER A 20 9.15 12.09 44.38
CA SER A 20 7.76 12.54 44.50
C SER A 20 6.86 11.66 43.63
N LYS A 21 5.65 11.32 44.13
CA LYS A 21 4.64 10.57 43.37
C LYS A 21 4.38 11.18 41.98
N THR A 22 4.38 12.50 41.86
CA THR A 22 4.22 13.20 40.57
C THR A 22 5.36 12.91 39.58
N ARG A 23 6.60 12.82 40.08
CA ARG A 23 7.77 12.48 39.27
C ARG A 23 7.74 11.01 38.86
N GLU A 24 7.26 10.11 39.71
CA GLU A 24 7.10 8.69 39.37
C GLU A 24 6.09 8.48 38.24
N TRP A 25 4.95 9.17 38.29
CA TRP A 25 3.96 9.16 37.20
C TRP A 25 4.54 9.75 35.90
N ALA A 26 5.26 10.87 35.97
CA ALA A 26 5.90 11.47 34.80
C ALA A 26 6.99 10.58 34.20
N ASP A 27 7.87 10.01 35.03
CA ASP A 27 8.92 9.07 34.61
C ASP A 27 8.30 7.85 33.90
N SER A 28 7.20 7.31 34.45
CA SER A 28 6.49 6.15 33.88
C SER A 28 5.83 6.48 32.54
N LEU A 29 5.23 7.68 32.41
CA LEU A 29 4.63 8.14 31.17
C LEU A 29 5.69 8.34 30.08
N ILE A 30 6.81 8.99 30.40
CA ILE A 30 7.93 9.17 29.47
C ILE A 30 8.47 7.82 29.02
N PHE A 31 8.68 6.89 29.96
CA PHE A 31 9.11 5.54 29.64
C PHE A 31 8.13 4.82 28.70
N ALA A 32 6.83 4.90 28.98
CA ALA A 32 5.81 4.30 28.14
C ALA A 32 5.80 4.89 26.72
N ILE A 33 5.93 6.21 26.57
CA ILE A 33 6.01 6.88 25.26
C ILE A 33 7.25 6.43 24.50
N VAL A 34 8.42 6.39 25.16
CA VAL A 34 9.67 5.94 24.53
C VAL A 34 9.57 4.47 24.12
N ALA A 35 9.07 3.60 25.00
CA ALA A 35 8.90 2.17 24.70
C ALA A 35 7.90 1.94 23.55
N ALA A 36 6.75 2.63 23.56
CA ALA A 36 5.76 2.57 22.48
C ALA A 36 6.35 3.08 21.15
N THR A 37 7.14 4.14 21.18
CA THR A 37 7.82 4.69 19.99
C THR A 37 8.83 3.69 19.43
N LEU A 38 9.66 3.09 20.28
CA LEU A 38 10.63 2.06 19.87
C LEU A 38 9.93 0.82 19.31
N LEU A 39 8.83 0.39 19.93
CA LEU A 39 8.03 -0.74 19.45
C LEU A 39 7.39 -0.44 18.10
N ARG A 40 6.80 0.75 17.95
CA ARG A 40 6.18 1.20 16.69
C ARG A 40 7.20 1.28 15.57
N TRP A 41 8.38 1.80 15.88
CA TRP A 41 9.47 1.88 14.93
C TRP A 41 10.00 0.49 14.51
N SER A 42 10.31 -0.38 15.47
CA SER A 42 11.07 -1.61 15.20
C SER A 42 10.22 -2.85 14.92
N ALA A 43 8.98 -2.92 15.39
CA ALA A 43 8.27 -4.20 15.45
C ALA A 43 6.91 -4.19 14.77
N VAL A 44 6.01 -3.33 15.23
CA VAL A 44 4.58 -3.45 14.92
C VAL A 44 3.91 -2.10 14.87
N GLU A 45 2.99 -1.92 13.92
CA GLU A 45 2.21 -0.69 13.80
C GLU A 45 0.74 -1.00 13.49
N ALA A 46 -0.15 -0.21 14.08
CA ALA A 46 -1.57 -0.30 13.85
C ALA A 46 -1.99 0.72 12.79
N TYR A 47 -2.79 0.28 11.82
CA TYR A 47 -3.29 1.13 10.73
C TYR A 47 -4.81 1.04 10.63
N THR A 48 -5.44 2.11 10.18
CA THR A 48 -6.86 2.12 9.81
C THR A 48 -6.99 2.04 8.29
N ILE A 49 -8.01 1.37 7.77
CA ILE A 49 -8.33 1.30 6.35
C ILE A 49 -9.39 2.36 6.00
N PRO A 50 -9.02 3.47 5.34
CA PRO A 50 -9.95 4.54 5.01
C PRO A 50 -10.60 4.39 3.62
N SER A 51 -10.10 3.50 2.77
CA SER A 51 -10.52 3.39 1.36
C SER A 51 -10.80 1.96 0.92
N GLU A 52 -11.60 1.83 -0.15
CA GLU A 52 -12.14 0.58 -0.65
C GLU A 52 -11.19 -0.23 -1.56
N SER A 53 -9.96 0.25 -1.79
CA SER A 53 -9.05 -0.36 -2.78
C SER A 53 -8.67 -1.83 -2.49
N MET A 54 -8.84 -2.28 -1.25
CA MET A 54 -8.57 -3.66 -0.81
C MET A 54 -9.84 -4.45 -0.48
N GLU A 55 -11.01 -3.94 -0.90
CA GLU A 55 -12.31 -4.61 -0.70
C GLU A 55 -12.29 -6.05 -1.19
N GLY A 56 -13.07 -6.90 -0.50
CA GLY A 56 -13.02 -8.36 -0.63
C GLY A 56 -11.99 -9.04 0.28
N THR A 57 -10.96 -8.31 0.74
CA THR A 57 -10.01 -8.78 1.78
C THR A 57 -10.02 -7.88 3.01
N LEU A 58 -9.87 -6.58 2.79
CA LEU A 58 -9.88 -5.53 3.83
C LEU A 58 -11.04 -4.58 3.55
N LEU A 59 -11.84 -4.29 4.56
CA LEU A 59 -13.00 -3.42 4.43
C LEU A 59 -12.68 -2.02 4.95
N VAL A 60 -13.37 -1.00 4.43
CA VAL A 60 -13.30 0.35 5.01
C VAL A 60 -13.73 0.29 6.48
N GLY A 61 -12.91 0.88 7.35
CA GLY A 61 -13.06 0.86 8.80
C GLY A 61 -12.46 -0.34 9.51
N ASP A 62 -11.73 -1.20 8.80
CA ASP A 62 -10.84 -2.18 9.44
C ASP A 62 -9.63 -1.48 10.09
N TYR A 63 -9.22 -2.02 11.24
CA TYR A 63 -8.01 -1.66 11.95
C TYR A 63 -7.08 -2.87 11.97
N LEU A 64 -5.91 -2.70 11.38
CA LEU A 64 -4.97 -3.77 11.12
C LEU A 64 -3.79 -3.73 12.07
N MET A 65 -3.22 -4.90 12.32
CA MET A 65 -1.91 -5.04 12.92
C MET A 65 -0.89 -5.40 11.83
N VAL A 66 0.15 -4.58 11.69
CA VAL A 66 1.20 -4.75 10.67
C VAL A 66 2.52 -5.09 11.34
N SER A 67 3.14 -6.18 10.91
CA SER A 67 4.43 -6.63 11.40
C SER A 67 5.56 -6.13 10.51
N LYS A 68 6.39 -5.24 11.04
CA LYS A 68 7.62 -4.76 10.40
C LYS A 68 8.72 -5.82 10.44
N LEU A 69 8.72 -6.66 11.47
CA LEU A 69 9.68 -7.76 11.62
C LEU A 69 9.61 -8.81 10.50
N HIS A 70 8.47 -8.93 9.81
CA HIS A 70 8.37 -9.85 8.68
C HIS A 70 9.37 -9.53 7.58
N TYR A 71 9.47 -8.27 7.17
CA TYR A 71 10.34 -7.84 6.06
C TYR A 71 11.55 -7.03 6.51
N GLY A 72 11.75 -6.93 7.82
CA GLY A 72 12.85 -6.19 8.43
C GLY A 72 12.50 -4.72 8.65
N PRO A 73 12.61 -4.20 9.89
CA PRO A 73 12.39 -2.78 10.14
C PRO A 73 13.49 -1.92 9.50
N ILE A 74 13.14 -0.67 9.18
CA ILE A 74 14.07 0.32 8.61
C ILE A 74 14.42 1.35 9.69
N THR A 75 15.68 1.78 9.78
CA THR A 75 16.07 2.88 10.67
C THR A 75 15.34 4.18 10.33
N PRO A 76 14.98 5.01 11.31
CA PRO A 76 14.25 6.23 11.04
C PRO A 76 15.19 7.23 10.34
N GLN A 77 14.72 7.83 9.26
CA GLN A 77 15.41 8.91 8.58
C GLN A 77 15.32 10.20 9.41
N THR A 78 14.19 10.37 10.12
CA THR A 78 13.82 11.61 10.81
C THR A 78 13.78 11.41 12.32
N PRO A 79 14.93 11.43 13.03
CA PRO A 79 14.99 11.14 14.47
C PRO A 79 14.34 12.21 15.35
N LEU A 80 14.20 13.44 14.83
CA LEU A 80 13.58 14.57 15.52
C LEU A 80 12.10 14.68 15.11
N GLN A 81 11.30 13.74 15.60
CA GLN A 81 9.86 13.68 15.38
C GLN A 81 9.11 13.65 16.72
N VAL A 82 7.96 14.30 16.79
CA VAL A 82 7.05 14.17 17.93
C VAL A 82 6.53 12.73 17.99
N PRO A 83 6.75 11.99 19.11
CA PRO A 83 6.31 10.61 19.25
C PRO A 83 4.84 10.41 18.89
N LEU A 84 4.54 9.23 18.32
CA LEU A 84 3.16 8.80 18.00
C LEU A 84 2.43 9.64 16.93
N THR A 85 3.11 10.57 16.27
CA THR A 85 2.56 11.30 15.11
C THR A 85 3.03 10.68 13.80
N HIS A 86 2.54 11.18 12.67
CA HIS A 86 3.05 10.84 11.33
C HIS A 86 3.64 12.10 10.69
N GLN A 87 2.95 12.76 9.75
CA GLN A 87 3.44 13.97 9.05
C GLN A 87 3.19 15.28 9.79
N THR A 88 2.04 15.38 10.47
CA THR A 88 1.57 16.57 11.17
C THR A 88 1.17 16.22 12.60
N LEU A 89 1.13 17.23 13.48
CA LEU A 89 0.73 17.03 14.88
C LEU A 89 -0.77 16.68 15.03
N TRP A 90 -1.59 17.19 14.11
CA TRP A 90 -3.01 16.88 13.93
C TRP A 90 -3.37 17.12 12.46
N GLU A 91 -4.56 16.71 12.04
CA GLU A 91 -5.03 16.90 10.65
C GLU A 91 -5.05 18.39 10.28
N GLY A 92 -4.37 18.75 9.19
CA GLY A 92 -4.19 20.16 8.77
C GLY A 92 -3.29 21.00 9.67
N GLY A 93 -2.66 20.40 10.68
CA GLY A 93 -1.76 21.05 11.62
C GLY A 93 -0.33 21.25 11.08
N PRO A 94 0.57 21.82 11.90
CA PRO A 94 1.97 22.00 11.56
C PRO A 94 2.71 20.65 11.46
N GLN A 95 3.86 20.69 10.79
CA GLN A 95 4.78 19.56 10.66
C GLN A 95 5.16 18.98 12.04
N SER A 96 5.13 17.66 12.17
CA SER A 96 5.46 16.96 13.42
C SER A 96 6.94 16.62 13.58
N TYR A 97 7.77 17.00 12.61
CA TYR A 97 9.17 16.62 12.53
C TYR A 97 10.07 17.80 12.12
N SER A 98 11.38 17.65 12.34
CA SER A 98 12.38 18.64 11.96
C SER A 98 13.31 18.11 10.86
N ASP A 99 13.57 18.94 9.86
CA ASP A 99 14.54 18.66 8.78
C ASP A 99 16.00 18.98 9.16
N LEU A 100 16.25 19.41 10.42
CA LEU A 100 17.60 19.76 10.89
C LEU A 100 18.57 18.57 10.89
N VAL A 101 18.04 17.36 11.10
CA VAL A 101 18.83 16.12 11.14
C VAL A 101 18.10 15.07 10.31
N GLN A 102 18.76 14.59 9.27
CA GLN A 102 18.29 13.53 8.39
C GLN A 102 19.36 12.44 8.33
N LEU A 103 19.00 11.21 8.68
CA LEU A 103 19.92 10.08 8.79
C LEU A 103 19.78 9.15 7.58
N PRO A 104 20.86 8.47 7.15
CA PRO A 104 20.72 7.39 6.18
C PRO A 104 19.83 6.26 6.72
N THR A 105 19.02 5.68 5.84
CA THR A 105 18.12 4.57 6.16
C THR A 105 18.80 3.22 5.89
N TYR A 106 18.63 2.28 6.80
CA TYR A 106 19.12 0.92 6.68
C TYR A 106 18.01 -0.06 7.03
N ARG A 107 17.85 -1.11 6.21
CA ARG A 107 16.93 -2.22 6.47
C ARG A 107 17.64 -3.30 7.28
N PHE A 108 17.05 -3.69 8.41
CA PHE A 108 17.50 -4.85 9.19
C PHE A 108 16.97 -6.16 8.60
N PRO A 109 17.56 -7.31 8.93
CA PRO A 109 17.01 -8.61 8.54
C PRO A 109 15.57 -8.80 9.05
N GLY A 110 14.71 -9.35 8.19
CA GLY A 110 13.36 -9.78 8.54
C GLY A 110 13.25 -11.30 8.72
N PHE A 111 12.10 -11.77 9.20
CA PHE A 111 11.78 -13.20 9.30
C PHE A 111 11.47 -13.85 7.94
N SER A 112 11.16 -13.05 6.92
CA SER A 112 10.81 -13.47 5.57
C SER A 112 11.15 -12.37 4.57
N THR A 113 11.04 -12.69 3.28
CA THR A 113 10.93 -11.70 2.21
C THR A 113 9.45 -11.52 1.84
N VAL A 114 9.14 -10.47 1.09
CA VAL A 114 7.82 -10.30 0.46
C VAL A 114 7.58 -11.43 -0.52
N LYS A 115 6.41 -12.05 -0.45
CA LYS A 115 5.97 -13.12 -1.34
C LYS A 115 4.77 -12.66 -2.15
N ARG A 116 4.56 -13.34 -3.29
CA ARG A 116 3.30 -13.23 -4.03
C ARG A 116 2.12 -13.50 -3.09
N ASN A 117 1.05 -12.76 -3.29
CA ASN A 117 -0.16 -12.69 -2.48
C ASN A 117 -0.01 -12.08 -1.09
N ASP A 118 1.18 -11.71 -0.60
CA ASP A 118 1.23 -10.99 0.68
C ASP A 118 0.49 -9.64 0.59
N VAL A 119 -0.26 -9.30 1.64
CA VAL A 119 -0.81 -7.95 1.83
C VAL A 119 0.25 -7.10 2.54
N VAL A 120 0.73 -6.08 1.85
CA VAL A 120 1.94 -5.34 2.22
C VAL A 120 1.60 -3.87 2.43
N VAL A 121 2.10 -3.32 3.53
CA VAL A 121 2.16 -1.87 3.75
C VAL A 121 3.49 -1.35 3.25
N PHE A 122 3.45 -0.26 2.49
CA PHE A 122 4.61 0.40 1.92
C PHE A 122 4.41 1.91 1.82
N HIS A 123 5.51 2.64 1.77
CA HIS A 123 5.51 4.08 1.50
C HIS A 123 5.21 4.36 0.02
N VAL A 124 4.39 5.37 -0.28
CA VAL A 124 4.09 5.73 -1.67
C VAL A 124 5.35 6.11 -2.45
N PRO A 125 5.55 5.60 -3.68
CA PRO A 125 6.74 5.89 -4.46
C PRO A 125 6.79 7.30 -5.08
N HIS A 126 5.71 8.07 -5.02
CA HIS A 126 5.54 9.35 -5.72
C HIS A 126 5.43 10.57 -4.78
N GLU A 127 5.96 10.48 -3.55
CA GLU A 127 6.10 11.62 -2.62
C GLU A 127 7.59 11.91 -2.28
N PRO A 128 8.43 12.33 -3.25
CA PRO A 128 9.85 12.58 -3.00
C PRO A 128 10.14 13.76 -2.08
N GLN A 129 9.19 14.70 -1.94
CA GLN A 129 9.27 15.87 -1.08
C GLN A 129 9.20 15.55 0.42
N ARG A 130 8.80 14.32 0.78
CA ARG A 130 8.75 13.84 2.16
C ARG A 130 9.96 12.94 2.46
N PRO A 131 10.51 13.00 3.69
CA PRO A 131 11.42 11.97 4.18
C PRO A 131 10.80 10.58 4.00
N ALA A 132 11.63 9.59 3.68
CA ALA A 132 11.21 8.25 3.30
C ALA A 132 10.34 7.57 4.37
N ASP A 133 10.62 7.83 5.65
CA ASP A 133 9.88 7.30 6.81
C ASP A 133 8.58 8.04 7.14
N LEU A 134 8.28 9.12 6.41
CA LEU A 134 7.11 9.99 6.62
C LEU A 134 6.24 10.15 5.36
N ARG A 135 6.57 9.43 4.30
CA ARG A 135 5.71 9.29 3.11
C ARG A 135 4.39 8.63 3.49
N THR A 136 3.34 8.97 2.75
CA THR A 136 2.04 8.34 2.91
C THR A 136 2.15 6.81 2.78
N ASN A 137 1.45 6.10 3.67
CA ASN A 137 1.42 4.64 3.65
C ASN A 137 0.26 4.16 2.77
N LEU A 138 0.54 3.20 1.89
CA LEU A 138 -0.47 2.42 1.19
C LEU A 138 -0.39 0.96 1.57
N ILE A 139 -1.51 0.28 1.37
CA ILE A 139 -1.64 -1.16 1.52
C ILE A 139 -2.21 -1.75 0.25
N LYS A 140 -1.54 -2.78 -0.26
CA LYS A 140 -1.90 -3.50 -1.49
C LYS A 140 -1.46 -4.96 -1.40
N ARG A 141 -1.95 -5.79 -2.31
CA ARG A 141 -1.47 -7.17 -2.47
C ARG A 141 -0.27 -7.21 -3.41
N CYS A 142 0.78 -7.92 -3.02
CA CYS A 142 1.93 -8.19 -3.89
C CYS A 142 1.55 -9.23 -4.95
N ILE A 143 1.41 -8.81 -6.21
CA ILE A 143 1.04 -9.71 -7.30
C ILE A 143 2.27 -10.36 -7.92
N ALA A 144 3.32 -9.57 -8.18
CA ALA A 144 4.55 -10.05 -8.77
C ALA A 144 5.76 -9.57 -7.95
N VAL A 145 6.73 -10.47 -7.80
CA VAL A 145 7.99 -10.19 -7.08
C VAL A 145 9.14 -10.04 -8.09
N ALA A 146 10.28 -9.57 -7.60
CA ALA A 146 11.51 -9.42 -8.39
C ALA A 146 11.82 -10.66 -9.24
N GLY A 147 12.00 -10.44 -10.55
CA GLY A 147 12.30 -11.48 -11.53
C GLY A 147 11.08 -12.06 -12.24
N ASP A 148 9.86 -11.76 -11.80
CA ASP A 148 8.64 -12.17 -12.50
C ASP A 148 8.40 -11.35 -13.77
N THR A 149 7.67 -11.94 -14.72
CA THR A 149 7.00 -11.21 -15.81
C THR A 149 5.50 -11.28 -15.62
N LEU A 150 4.86 -10.14 -15.38
CA LEU A 150 3.42 -10.00 -15.17
C LEU A 150 2.70 -9.83 -16.50
N THR A 151 1.54 -10.47 -16.65
CA THR A 151 0.56 -10.15 -17.69
C THR A 151 -0.85 -10.25 -17.09
N LEU A 152 -1.74 -9.32 -17.45
CA LEU A 152 -3.17 -9.41 -17.21
C LEU A 152 -3.87 -9.70 -18.54
N ARG A 153 -4.78 -10.67 -18.53
CA ARG A 153 -5.67 -10.96 -19.67
C ARG A 153 -7.08 -11.11 -19.12
N HIS A 154 -8.01 -10.29 -19.56
CA HIS A 154 -9.38 -10.23 -19.03
C HIS A 154 -9.43 -10.19 -17.49
N GLY A 155 -8.51 -9.43 -16.88
CA GLY A 155 -8.38 -9.28 -15.43
C GLY A 155 -7.71 -10.45 -14.69
N GLN A 156 -7.42 -11.56 -15.38
CA GLN A 156 -6.72 -12.72 -14.81
C GLN A 156 -5.21 -12.49 -14.83
N VAL A 157 -4.56 -12.79 -13.69
CA VAL A 157 -3.10 -12.67 -13.52
C VAL A 157 -2.38 -13.88 -14.13
N PHE A 158 -1.38 -13.59 -14.95
CA PHE A 158 -0.39 -14.54 -15.43
C PHE A 158 1.00 -14.09 -14.97
N LEU A 159 1.77 -15.00 -14.37
CA LEU A 159 3.16 -14.77 -13.98
C LEU A 159 4.05 -15.74 -14.74
N ASN A 160 5.04 -15.21 -15.45
CA ASN A 160 5.97 -15.99 -16.27
C ASN A 160 5.25 -16.87 -17.29
N GLY A 161 4.16 -16.35 -17.86
CA GLY A 161 3.32 -17.04 -18.84
C GLY A 161 2.33 -18.06 -18.27
N GLN A 162 2.32 -18.31 -16.95
CA GLN A 162 1.43 -19.26 -16.29
C GLN A 162 0.32 -18.54 -15.52
N PRO A 163 -0.92 -19.05 -15.50
CA PRO A 163 -1.98 -18.47 -14.69
C PRO A 163 -1.59 -18.53 -13.21
N SER A 164 -1.78 -17.42 -12.49
CA SER A 164 -1.46 -17.31 -11.07
C SER A 164 -2.72 -17.02 -10.28
N ALA A 165 -2.97 -17.83 -9.24
CA ALA A 165 -4.03 -17.56 -8.29
C ALA A 165 -3.72 -16.30 -7.47
N VAL A 166 -4.74 -15.46 -7.32
CA VAL A 166 -4.71 -14.29 -6.44
C VAL A 166 -5.55 -14.65 -5.22
N ALA A 167 -4.96 -14.56 -4.04
CA ALA A 167 -5.66 -14.76 -2.77
C ALA A 167 -6.67 -13.63 -2.51
N GLY A 168 -7.52 -13.81 -1.50
CA GLY A 168 -8.62 -12.89 -1.21
C GLY A 168 -9.80 -13.08 -2.16
N ARG A 169 -10.60 -12.02 -2.32
CA ARG A 169 -11.79 -11.99 -3.19
C ARG A 169 -11.72 -10.78 -4.13
N PRO A 170 -10.83 -10.80 -5.14
CA PRO A 170 -10.64 -9.66 -6.02
C PRO A 170 -11.96 -9.28 -6.70
N GLN A 171 -12.22 -7.98 -6.77
CA GLN A 171 -13.45 -7.41 -7.29
C GLN A 171 -13.22 -6.74 -8.65
N THR A 172 -14.26 -6.77 -9.46
CA THR A 172 -14.35 -6.09 -10.77
C THR A 172 -15.57 -5.17 -10.73
N THR A 173 -15.48 -4.02 -11.39
CA THR A 173 -16.62 -3.11 -11.54
C THR A 173 -17.45 -3.51 -12.75
N TYR A 174 -18.75 -3.62 -12.55
CA TYR A 174 -19.72 -3.95 -13.58
C TYR A 174 -20.79 -2.88 -13.68
N PHE A 175 -21.32 -2.69 -14.88
CA PHE A 175 -22.63 -2.10 -15.08
C PHE A 175 -23.69 -3.21 -15.12
N MET A 176 -24.52 -3.27 -14.07
CA MET A 176 -25.65 -4.18 -13.96
C MET A 176 -26.91 -3.51 -14.50
N GLN A 177 -27.27 -3.79 -15.75
CA GLN A 177 -28.50 -3.26 -16.34
C GLN A 177 -29.72 -4.03 -15.82
N VAL A 178 -30.76 -3.30 -15.43
CA VAL A 178 -32.01 -3.87 -14.92
C VAL A 178 -33.20 -3.32 -15.70
N ALA A 179 -34.34 -4.02 -15.64
CA ALA A 179 -35.56 -3.53 -16.28
C ALA A 179 -36.09 -2.24 -15.63
N ALA A 180 -36.15 -2.23 -14.30
CA ALA A 180 -36.48 -1.07 -13.50
C ALA A 180 -35.84 -1.23 -12.11
N PRO A 181 -35.22 -0.18 -11.53
CA PRO A 181 -34.76 -0.20 -10.16
C PRO A 181 -35.92 -0.43 -9.18
N ASN A 182 -35.72 -1.25 -8.16
CA ASN A 182 -36.72 -1.53 -7.13
C ASN A 182 -36.06 -1.97 -5.81
N ASP A 183 -36.85 -2.10 -4.75
CA ASP A 183 -36.37 -2.45 -3.41
C ASP A 183 -35.80 -3.88 -3.33
N GLU A 184 -36.27 -4.80 -4.17
CA GLU A 184 -35.75 -6.18 -4.24
C GLU A 184 -34.28 -6.17 -4.68
N ILE A 185 -33.94 -5.38 -5.70
CA ILE A 185 -32.56 -5.23 -6.18
C ILE A 185 -31.68 -4.63 -5.09
N LEU A 186 -32.14 -3.58 -4.41
CA LEU A 186 -31.39 -2.93 -3.33
C LEU A 186 -31.15 -3.90 -2.15
N ALA A 187 -32.16 -4.69 -1.79
CA ALA A 187 -32.04 -5.73 -0.77
C ALA A 187 -31.04 -6.83 -1.19
N ALA A 188 -31.05 -7.23 -2.46
CA ALA A 188 -30.09 -8.19 -2.99
C ALA A 188 -28.64 -7.65 -2.98
N LEU A 189 -28.43 -6.39 -3.40
CA LEU A 189 -27.13 -5.72 -3.33
C LEU A 189 -26.58 -5.71 -1.91
N ARG A 190 -27.41 -5.31 -0.93
CA ARG A 190 -27.05 -5.32 0.49
C ARG A 190 -26.73 -6.73 0.98
N THR A 191 -27.54 -7.72 0.62
CA THR A 191 -27.35 -9.13 1.05
C THR A 191 -26.08 -9.73 0.48
N GLN A 192 -25.70 -9.35 -0.74
CA GLN A 192 -24.45 -9.77 -1.37
C GLN A 192 -23.22 -8.96 -0.92
N GLY A 193 -23.41 -7.98 -0.03
CA GLY A 193 -22.33 -7.14 0.48
C GLY A 193 -21.74 -6.17 -0.55
N VAL A 194 -22.53 -5.76 -1.53
CA VAL A 194 -22.13 -4.72 -2.49
C VAL A 194 -22.33 -3.36 -1.81
N VAL A 195 -21.24 -2.59 -1.71
CA VAL A 195 -21.20 -1.29 -1.06
C VAL A 195 -20.69 -0.24 -2.05
N ASP A 196 -21.29 0.95 -2.04
CA ASP A 196 -20.80 2.13 -2.77
C ASP A 196 -20.43 3.23 -1.76
N TYR A 197 -19.13 3.40 -1.50
CA TYR A 197 -18.66 4.35 -0.49
C TYR A 197 -18.77 5.83 -0.92
N ARG A 198 -19.23 6.10 -2.14
CA ARG A 198 -19.60 7.47 -2.57
C ARG A 198 -20.97 7.88 -2.01
N GLU A 199 -21.78 6.90 -1.62
CA GLU A 199 -23.11 7.11 -1.06
C GLU A 199 -23.05 7.14 0.48
N PRO A 200 -23.72 8.10 1.15
CA PRO A 200 -23.65 8.23 2.61
C PRO A 200 -24.14 7.00 3.41
N ASP A 201 -24.99 6.17 2.82
CA ASP A 201 -25.52 4.94 3.42
C ASP A 201 -24.81 3.68 2.89
N GLY A 202 -23.83 3.83 1.99
CA GLY A 202 -23.13 2.74 1.33
C GLY A 202 -23.97 1.96 0.30
N VAL A 203 -25.19 2.39 -0.02
CA VAL A 203 -26.10 1.64 -0.90
C VAL A 203 -26.00 2.17 -2.33
N PRO A 204 -25.60 1.34 -3.32
CA PRO A 204 -25.49 1.76 -4.71
C PRO A 204 -26.79 2.40 -5.25
N ARG A 205 -26.66 3.49 -5.99
CA ARG A 205 -27.79 4.17 -6.63
C ARG A 205 -27.98 3.72 -8.07
N ALA A 206 -29.23 3.75 -8.51
CA ALA A 206 -29.55 3.52 -9.90
C ALA A 206 -29.03 4.70 -10.75
N VAL A 207 -28.38 4.38 -11.85
CA VAL A 207 -27.87 5.34 -12.83
C VAL A 207 -28.31 4.91 -14.23
N ALA A 208 -28.37 5.86 -15.15
CA ALA A 208 -28.59 5.54 -16.57
C ALA A 208 -27.26 5.16 -17.23
N ASN A 209 -27.26 4.11 -18.04
CA ASN A 209 -26.14 3.81 -18.92
C ASN A 209 -25.93 4.98 -19.88
N PRO A 210 -24.71 5.57 -19.97
CA PRO A 210 -24.49 6.75 -20.81
C PRO A 210 -24.73 6.51 -22.31
N GLU A 211 -24.53 5.28 -22.79
CA GLU A 211 -24.66 4.94 -24.21
C GLU A 211 -26.10 4.53 -24.58
N THR A 212 -26.76 3.77 -23.71
CA THR A 212 -28.08 3.18 -24.03
C THR A 212 -29.25 3.89 -23.32
N GLY A 213 -28.97 4.75 -22.33
CA GLY A 213 -29.98 5.39 -21.49
C GLY A 213 -30.74 4.46 -20.54
N LYS A 214 -30.44 3.15 -20.56
CA LYS A 214 -31.15 2.15 -19.76
C LYS A 214 -30.74 2.21 -18.29
N PRO A 215 -31.67 1.98 -17.35
CA PRO A 215 -31.35 2.02 -15.93
C PRO A 215 -30.50 0.82 -15.51
N GLY A 216 -29.61 1.04 -14.55
CA GLY A 216 -28.75 0.02 -13.99
C GLY A 216 -28.04 0.50 -12.74
N PHE A 217 -27.13 -0.32 -12.24
CA PHE A 217 -26.27 -0.01 -11.10
C PHE A 217 -24.81 -0.22 -11.49
N VAL A 218 -23.93 0.66 -11.02
CA VAL A 218 -22.48 0.41 -11.06
C VAL A 218 -22.12 -0.33 -9.78
N ILE A 219 -21.62 -1.55 -9.90
CA ILE A 219 -21.32 -2.41 -8.76
C ILE A 219 -19.91 -2.96 -8.83
N SER A 220 -19.18 -2.86 -7.74
CA SER A 220 -17.87 -3.50 -7.56
C SER A 220 -18.08 -4.76 -6.75
N CYS A 221 -17.80 -5.93 -7.35
CA CYS A 221 -18.00 -7.19 -6.64
C CYS A 221 -17.10 -8.33 -7.15
N PRO A 222 -16.89 -9.37 -6.32
CA PRO A 222 -16.19 -10.59 -6.75
C PRO A 222 -16.94 -11.36 -7.84
N ALA A 223 -16.22 -12.22 -8.56
CA ALA A 223 -16.76 -12.99 -9.68
C ALA A 223 -17.97 -13.87 -9.29
N GLU A 224 -17.98 -14.45 -8.08
CA GLU A 224 -19.10 -15.24 -7.58
C GLU A 224 -20.37 -14.42 -7.31
N VAL A 225 -20.22 -13.16 -6.87
CA VAL A 225 -21.36 -12.24 -6.69
C VAL A 225 -21.89 -11.77 -8.03
N ALA A 226 -21.00 -11.48 -8.99
CA ALA A 226 -21.38 -11.20 -10.36
C ALA A 226 -22.14 -12.39 -10.99
N ALA A 227 -21.72 -13.62 -10.72
CA ALA A 227 -22.42 -14.83 -11.17
C ALA A 227 -23.82 -14.96 -10.53
N TYR A 228 -23.97 -14.63 -9.24
CA TYR A 228 -25.27 -14.56 -8.58
C TYR A 228 -26.23 -13.60 -9.30
N PHE A 229 -25.77 -12.37 -9.59
CA PHE A 229 -26.61 -11.36 -10.25
C PHE A 229 -26.96 -11.72 -11.70
N ARG A 230 -26.06 -12.36 -12.45
CA ARG A 230 -26.37 -12.86 -13.80
C ARG A 230 -27.53 -13.86 -13.82
N GLY A 231 -27.75 -14.59 -12.72
CA GLY A 231 -28.84 -15.56 -12.61
C GLY A 231 -30.20 -14.96 -12.22
N GLN A 232 -30.28 -13.65 -11.94
CA GLN A 232 -31.50 -13.03 -11.42
C GLN A 232 -32.42 -12.57 -12.57
N PRO A 233 -33.74 -12.76 -12.45
CA PRO A 233 -34.69 -12.44 -13.53
C PRO A 233 -34.80 -10.95 -13.84
N TYR A 234 -34.43 -10.09 -12.89
CA TYR A 234 -34.44 -8.63 -13.05
C TYR A 234 -33.17 -8.06 -13.71
N VAL A 235 -32.10 -8.85 -13.85
CA VAL A 235 -30.85 -8.44 -14.49
C VAL A 235 -30.91 -8.75 -15.98
N GLN A 236 -30.84 -7.70 -16.81
CA GLN A 236 -30.87 -7.84 -18.26
C GLN A 236 -29.48 -8.10 -18.85
N SER A 237 -28.46 -7.46 -18.27
CA SER A 237 -27.06 -7.68 -18.63
C SER A 237 -26.15 -7.27 -17.47
N LEU A 238 -24.96 -7.86 -17.42
CA LEU A 238 -23.90 -7.51 -16.49
C LEU A 238 -22.58 -7.43 -17.27
N ALA A 239 -22.22 -6.21 -17.68
CA ALA A 239 -21.02 -5.94 -18.46
C ALA A 239 -19.93 -5.38 -17.56
N VAL A 240 -18.68 -5.78 -17.79
CA VAL A 240 -17.54 -5.14 -17.14
C VAL A 240 -17.53 -3.67 -17.57
N LEU A 241 -17.35 -2.76 -16.61
CA LEU A 241 -17.32 -1.34 -16.89
C LEU A 241 -15.87 -0.92 -17.18
N GLU A 242 -15.60 -0.57 -18.43
CA GLU A 242 -14.28 -0.09 -18.85
C GLU A 242 -14.20 1.42 -18.65
N TYR A 243 -13.17 1.87 -17.94
CA TYR A 243 -12.86 3.28 -17.79
C TYR A 243 -11.68 3.64 -18.67
N PRO A 244 -11.76 4.72 -19.49
CA PRO A 244 -10.59 5.23 -20.18
C PRO A 244 -9.62 5.77 -19.12
N VAL A 245 -8.55 5.03 -18.89
CA VAL A 245 -7.49 5.41 -17.95
C VAL A 245 -6.16 5.48 -18.69
N GLN A 246 -5.29 6.35 -18.20
CA GLN A 246 -3.91 6.40 -18.64
C GLN A 246 -3.06 5.63 -17.63
N LEU A 247 -2.27 4.68 -18.11
CA LEU A 247 -1.49 3.78 -17.28
C LEU A 247 0.01 3.97 -17.49
N PHE A 248 0.77 3.65 -16.45
CA PHE A 248 2.22 3.52 -16.56
C PHE A 248 2.55 2.43 -17.59
N PRO A 249 3.59 2.61 -18.45
CA PRO A 249 4.53 3.75 -18.53
C PRO A 249 4.16 4.78 -19.62
N ASP A 250 2.95 4.75 -20.16
CA ASP A 250 2.58 5.55 -21.34
C ASP A 250 2.27 7.01 -20.97
N VAL A 251 2.12 7.29 -19.68
CA VAL A 251 1.98 8.64 -19.15
C VAL A 251 2.95 8.90 -18.00
N ALA A 252 3.34 10.16 -17.91
CA ALA A 252 3.99 10.74 -16.75
C ALA A 252 3.12 10.53 -15.50
N ASP A 253 3.64 9.87 -14.49
CA ASP A 253 2.89 9.61 -13.26
C ASP A 253 3.06 10.75 -12.24
N PHE A 254 1.91 11.26 -11.76
CA PHE A 254 1.73 12.16 -10.59
C PHE A 254 2.62 13.40 -10.50
N ASP A 255 2.94 14.06 -11.62
CA ASP A 255 3.86 15.23 -11.71
C ASP A 255 5.33 14.93 -11.34
N VAL A 256 5.65 13.68 -10.98
CA VAL A 256 6.97 13.29 -10.44
C VAL A 256 7.90 12.73 -11.51
N SER A 257 7.34 12.11 -12.55
CA SER A 257 8.06 11.65 -13.73
C SER A 257 7.66 12.49 -14.93
N GLN A 258 8.62 12.96 -15.73
CA GLN A 258 8.35 13.53 -17.06
C GLN A 258 8.51 12.48 -18.18
N ALA A 259 8.83 11.24 -17.82
CA ALA A 259 9.07 10.18 -18.77
C ALA A 259 7.75 9.52 -19.16
N ALA A 260 7.52 9.42 -20.47
CA ALA A 260 6.46 8.65 -21.09
C ALA A 260 7.06 7.81 -22.21
N SER A 261 6.50 6.62 -22.45
CA SER A 261 7.02 5.71 -23.47
C SER A 261 6.93 6.31 -24.87
N SER A 262 8.04 6.29 -25.60
CA SER A 262 8.12 6.69 -27.01
C SER A 262 7.36 5.73 -27.94
N VAL A 263 7.20 4.49 -27.47
CA VAL A 263 6.40 3.44 -28.10
C VAL A 263 5.35 3.05 -27.07
N PRO A 264 4.13 3.60 -27.15
CA PRO A 264 3.08 3.33 -26.17
C PRO A 264 2.72 1.84 -26.15
N ASN A 265 2.48 1.32 -24.94
CA ASN A 265 2.09 -0.06 -24.70
C ASN A 265 0.58 -0.27 -24.86
N HIS A 266 -0.23 0.80 -24.75
CA HIS A 266 -1.69 0.79 -24.84
C HIS A 266 -2.34 -0.19 -23.85
N TRP A 267 -1.74 -0.34 -22.67
CA TRP A 267 -2.27 -1.20 -21.62
C TRP A 267 -3.57 -0.62 -21.04
N GLN A 268 -4.45 -1.53 -20.64
CA GLN A 268 -5.70 -1.27 -19.94
C GLN A 268 -5.69 -1.99 -18.58
N LEU A 269 -6.64 -1.67 -17.70
CA LEU A 269 -6.68 -2.21 -16.33
C LEU A 269 -6.72 -3.73 -16.27
N ASP A 270 -7.39 -4.35 -17.25
CA ASP A 270 -7.61 -5.80 -17.35
C ASP A 270 -6.79 -6.46 -18.48
N GLU A 271 -6.11 -5.66 -19.31
CA GLU A 271 -5.22 -6.08 -20.41
C GLU A 271 -3.87 -5.36 -20.25
N TYR A 272 -2.94 -5.97 -19.52
CA TYR A 272 -1.73 -5.28 -19.06
C TYR A 272 -0.50 -6.16 -19.22
N GLY A 273 0.65 -5.56 -19.53
CA GLY A 273 1.90 -6.28 -19.74
C GLY A 273 2.07 -6.84 -21.18
N PRO A 274 3.10 -7.66 -21.42
CA PRO A 274 4.01 -8.22 -20.44
C PRO A 274 4.91 -7.17 -19.77
N LEU A 275 4.99 -7.21 -18.44
CA LEU A 275 5.84 -6.32 -17.64
C LEU A 275 6.87 -7.14 -16.84
N PRO A 276 8.18 -7.08 -17.20
CA PRO A 276 9.24 -7.68 -16.40
C PRO A 276 9.52 -6.88 -15.13
N VAL A 277 9.33 -7.49 -13.97
CA VAL A 277 9.65 -6.92 -12.65
C VAL A 277 11.15 -7.06 -12.38
N PRO A 278 11.90 -5.96 -12.23
CA PRO A 278 13.34 -6.01 -12.10
C PRO A 278 13.77 -6.67 -10.78
N ARG A 279 14.90 -7.38 -10.84
CA ARG A 279 15.54 -7.98 -9.65
C ARG A 279 16.92 -7.39 -9.40
N GLN A 280 17.33 -7.36 -8.14
CA GLN A 280 18.67 -6.92 -7.76
C GLN A 280 19.75 -7.69 -8.55
N GLY A 281 20.77 -6.97 -9.03
CA GLY A 281 21.87 -7.51 -9.80
C GLY A 281 21.55 -7.83 -11.27
N GLN A 282 20.30 -7.70 -11.71
CA GLN A 282 19.94 -7.84 -13.12
C GLN A 282 20.47 -6.65 -13.92
N THR A 283 21.18 -6.93 -15.01
CA THR A 283 21.48 -5.91 -16.02
C THR A 283 20.40 -5.92 -17.09
N ILE A 284 19.75 -4.77 -17.29
CA ILE A 284 18.76 -4.53 -18.34
C ILE A 284 19.37 -3.73 -19.48
N ALA A 285 18.96 -4.04 -20.71
CA ALA A 285 19.21 -3.19 -21.87
C ALA A 285 18.09 -2.13 -21.93
N LEU A 286 18.49 -0.86 -22.07
CA LEU A 286 17.59 0.27 -22.14
C LEU A 286 17.47 0.72 -23.60
N THR A 287 16.23 0.88 -24.04
CA THR A 287 15.83 1.24 -25.39
C THR A 287 14.68 2.24 -25.32
N PRO A 288 14.38 2.99 -26.39
CA PRO A 288 13.25 3.92 -26.38
C PRO A 288 11.89 3.26 -26.05
N ALA A 289 11.76 1.94 -26.27
CA ALA A 289 10.55 1.18 -25.99
C ALA A 289 10.36 0.81 -24.50
N ASN A 290 11.43 0.76 -23.71
CA ASN A 290 11.36 0.33 -22.30
C ASN A 290 12.00 1.32 -21.31
N ALA A 291 12.68 2.36 -21.78
CA ALA A 291 13.37 3.33 -20.93
C ALA A 291 12.42 4.01 -19.94
N ALA A 292 11.18 4.31 -20.35
CA ALA A 292 10.19 4.93 -19.47
C ALA A 292 9.78 4.00 -18.31
N ILE A 293 9.70 2.68 -18.55
CA ILE A 293 9.40 1.68 -17.51
C ILE A 293 10.43 1.73 -16.38
N TYR A 294 11.70 1.89 -16.74
CA TYR A 294 12.80 1.83 -15.78
C TYR A 294 13.29 3.23 -15.34
N TYR A 295 12.68 4.31 -15.83
CA TYR A 295 13.14 5.66 -15.55
C TYR A 295 13.20 5.95 -14.07
N LYS A 296 12.10 5.73 -13.33
CA LYS A 296 12.05 6.01 -11.88
C LYS A 296 12.99 5.15 -11.05
N ILE A 297 13.26 3.93 -11.48
CA ILE A 297 14.27 3.08 -10.85
C ILE A 297 15.62 3.79 -10.90
N VAL A 298 16.02 4.23 -12.09
CA VAL A 298 17.32 4.87 -12.30
C VAL A 298 17.36 6.28 -11.69
N SER A 299 16.33 7.10 -11.90
CA SER A 299 16.35 8.52 -11.56
C SER A 299 15.99 8.83 -10.11
N GLN A 300 15.20 7.98 -9.45
CA GLN A 300 14.64 8.28 -8.12
C GLN A 300 14.98 7.19 -7.10
N TYR A 301 14.64 5.94 -7.38
CA TYR A 301 14.68 4.86 -6.38
C TYR A 301 16.09 4.37 -6.06
N GLU A 302 17.04 4.47 -7.00
CA GLU A 302 18.40 3.98 -6.80
C GLU A 302 19.45 5.09 -6.67
N HIS A 303 18.98 6.32 -6.40
CA HIS A 303 19.77 7.48 -6.01
C HIS A 303 20.96 7.77 -6.94
N ASN A 304 20.78 7.62 -8.26
CA ASN A 304 21.81 7.98 -9.23
C ASN A 304 21.82 9.49 -9.47
N GLU A 305 23.01 10.04 -9.67
CA GLU A 305 23.19 11.44 -10.00
C GLU A 305 23.23 11.68 -11.51
N GLY A 306 22.93 12.92 -11.92
CA GLY A 306 23.05 13.37 -13.31
C GLY A 306 22.08 12.68 -14.26
N ILE A 307 20.97 12.15 -13.77
CA ILE A 307 19.94 11.50 -14.59
C ILE A 307 19.03 12.54 -15.21
N THR A 308 18.84 12.45 -16.52
CA THR A 308 17.90 13.30 -17.27
C THR A 308 17.10 12.46 -18.27
N TRP A 309 15.93 12.95 -18.67
CA TRP A 309 15.08 12.33 -19.68
C TRP A 309 15.12 13.16 -20.97
N ARG A 310 15.40 12.52 -22.11
CA ARG A 310 15.49 13.19 -23.42
C ARG A 310 15.13 12.23 -24.53
N ASP A 311 14.31 12.66 -25.48
CA ASP A 311 14.02 11.92 -26.72
C ASP A 311 13.66 10.44 -26.47
N GLY A 312 12.88 10.18 -25.42
CA GLY A 312 12.45 8.82 -25.12
C GLY A 312 13.45 7.93 -24.37
N MET A 313 14.56 8.51 -23.92
CA MET A 313 15.68 7.78 -23.32
C MET A 313 16.16 8.39 -22.01
N ILE A 314 16.76 7.54 -21.18
CA ILE A 314 17.47 7.93 -19.96
C ILE A 314 18.89 8.36 -20.35
N TYR A 315 19.34 9.50 -19.83
CA TYR A 315 20.72 9.96 -19.93
C TYR A 315 21.33 10.07 -18.54
N GLN A 316 22.61 9.70 -18.41
CA GLN A 316 23.39 9.88 -17.19
C GLN A 316 24.63 10.73 -17.51
N HIS A 317 24.79 11.85 -16.81
CA HIS A 317 25.84 12.85 -17.07
C HIS A 317 25.93 13.26 -18.55
N GLY A 318 24.77 13.41 -19.19
CA GLY A 318 24.64 13.83 -20.58
C GLY A 318 24.88 12.74 -21.63
N GLN A 319 25.22 11.50 -21.23
CA GLN A 319 25.39 10.37 -22.13
C GLN A 319 24.18 9.43 -22.10
N PRO A 320 23.75 8.86 -23.25
CA PRO A 320 22.61 7.95 -23.28
C PRO A 320 22.92 6.67 -22.50
N LEU A 321 22.04 6.31 -21.57
CA LEU A 321 22.16 5.11 -20.77
C LEU A 321 21.49 3.94 -21.49
N THR A 322 22.30 3.05 -22.05
CA THR A 322 21.83 1.89 -22.86
C THR A 322 21.84 0.58 -22.09
N ARG A 323 22.49 0.54 -20.92
CA ARG A 323 22.50 -0.60 -20.02
C ARG A 323 22.50 -0.11 -18.58
N TYR A 324 21.79 -0.82 -17.71
CA TYR A 324 21.73 -0.48 -16.29
C TYR A 324 21.66 -1.74 -15.43
N THR A 325 22.39 -1.77 -14.32
CA THR A 325 22.34 -2.86 -13.34
C THR A 325 21.52 -2.42 -12.14
N ILE A 326 20.43 -3.15 -11.90
CA ILE A 326 19.48 -2.92 -10.81
C ILE A 326 20.17 -3.15 -9.46
N LYS A 327 20.02 -2.21 -8.51
CA LYS A 327 20.66 -2.24 -7.19
C LYS A 327 19.78 -2.83 -6.08
N GLN A 328 18.46 -2.88 -6.25
CA GLN A 328 17.54 -3.47 -5.26
C GLN A 328 16.38 -4.27 -5.89
N ASN A 329 15.61 -4.99 -5.08
CA ASN A 329 14.43 -5.70 -5.57
C ASN A 329 13.23 -4.77 -5.73
N TYR A 330 12.32 -5.17 -6.62
CA TYR A 330 11.10 -4.44 -6.94
C TYR A 330 9.89 -5.35 -6.90
N TYR A 331 8.73 -4.74 -6.65
CA TYR A 331 7.46 -5.44 -6.50
C TYR A 331 6.36 -4.76 -7.31
N PHE A 332 5.41 -5.54 -7.80
CA PHE A 332 4.19 -5.04 -8.41
C PHE A 332 3.01 -5.28 -7.47
N MET A 333 2.39 -4.18 -7.04
CA MET A 333 1.35 -4.17 -6.02
C MET A 333 0.00 -3.82 -6.66
N MET A 334 -1.06 -4.59 -6.38
CA MET A 334 -2.41 -4.29 -6.84
C MET A 334 -3.42 -4.32 -5.70
N GLY A 335 -4.46 -3.52 -5.81
CA GLY A 335 -5.61 -3.61 -4.90
C GLY A 335 -6.46 -4.82 -5.24
N ASP A 336 -7.18 -5.34 -4.24
CA ASP A 336 -8.14 -6.41 -4.46
C ASP A 336 -9.42 -5.86 -5.12
N ASN A 337 -9.79 -4.60 -4.87
CA ASN A 337 -10.83 -3.91 -5.64
C ASN A 337 -10.23 -3.34 -6.93
N ARG A 338 -10.13 -4.18 -7.97
CA ARG A 338 -9.24 -3.98 -9.13
C ARG A 338 -9.55 -2.73 -9.95
N HIS A 339 -10.80 -2.32 -10.01
CA HIS A 339 -11.19 -1.14 -10.80
C HIS A 339 -11.26 0.13 -9.95
N ASN A 340 -11.23 0.01 -8.62
CA ASN A 340 -11.23 1.15 -7.67
C ASN A 340 -9.93 1.16 -6.83
N SER A 341 -8.81 0.88 -7.49
CA SER A 341 -7.49 0.85 -6.85
C SER A 341 -6.48 1.55 -7.73
N GLU A 342 -6.04 2.71 -7.28
CA GLU A 342 -4.81 3.34 -7.75
C GLU A 342 -3.62 2.55 -7.17
N ASP A 343 -2.87 1.89 -8.05
CA ASP A 343 -1.83 0.93 -7.70
C ASP A 343 -0.70 0.86 -8.74
N SER A 344 0.12 -0.19 -8.73
CA SER A 344 1.27 -0.31 -9.63
C SER A 344 0.93 -0.26 -11.12
N ARG A 345 -0.34 -0.42 -11.53
CA ARG A 345 -0.74 -0.17 -12.93
C ARG A 345 -0.63 1.31 -13.31
N PHE A 346 -0.77 2.21 -12.34
CA PHE A 346 -0.75 3.66 -12.54
C PHE A 346 0.65 4.27 -12.33
N TRP A 347 1.41 3.76 -11.36
CA TRP A 347 2.75 4.30 -11.02
C TRP A 347 3.89 3.29 -11.18
N GLY A 348 3.66 2.07 -11.66
CA GLY A 348 4.73 1.08 -11.79
C GLY A 348 5.22 0.51 -10.45
N PHE A 349 6.53 0.27 -10.33
CA PHE A 349 7.08 -0.59 -9.29
C PHE A 349 7.18 0.05 -7.89
N VAL A 350 7.07 -0.79 -6.87
CA VAL A 350 7.42 -0.45 -5.48
C VAL A 350 8.80 -1.02 -5.15
N PRO A 351 9.80 -0.19 -4.81
CA PRO A 351 11.13 -0.66 -4.42
C PRO A 351 11.14 -1.32 -3.03
N GLU A 352 12.12 -2.18 -2.79
CA GLU A 352 12.29 -2.90 -1.54
C GLU A 352 12.48 -1.99 -0.33
N ASP A 353 13.18 -0.86 -0.47
CA ASP A 353 13.34 0.14 0.60
C ASP A 353 12.05 0.89 0.98
N HIS A 354 10.95 0.78 0.21
CA HIS A 354 9.66 1.37 0.56
C HIS A 354 8.77 0.41 1.38
N ILE A 355 9.14 -0.86 1.48
CA ILE A 355 8.34 -1.88 2.18
C ILE A 355 8.37 -1.63 3.69
N VAL A 356 7.20 -1.42 4.30
CA VAL A 356 7.08 -1.18 5.75
C VAL A 356 6.88 -2.49 6.50
N GLY A 357 5.93 -3.32 6.08
CA GLY A 357 5.61 -4.54 6.81
C GLY A 357 4.46 -5.35 6.21
N LYS A 358 4.23 -6.53 6.79
CA LYS A 358 3.14 -7.43 6.41
C LYS A 358 1.90 -7.14 7.26
N ALA A 359 0.74 -6.97 6.64
CA ALA A 359 -0.53 -6.95 7.36
C ALA A 359 -0.85 -8.37 7.86
N VAL A 360 -1.06 -8.54 9.17
CA VAL A 360 -1.14 -9.86 9.80
C VAL A 360 -2.57 -10.24 10.18
N PHE A 361 -3.28 -9.35 10.86
CA PHE A 361 -4.67 -9.58 11.26
C PHE A 361 -5.41 -8.26 11.48
N THR A 362 -6.74 -8.31 11.38
CA THR A 362 -7.65 -7.22 11.74
C THR A 362 -7.95 -7.29 13.23
N TRP A 363 -7.57 -6.28 14.03
CA TRP A 363 -7.77 -6.29 15.48
C TRP A 363 -9.05 -5.55 15.93
N LEU A 364 -9.63 -4.74 15.05
CA LEU A 364 -10.94 -4.10 15.21
C LEU A 364 -11.52 -3.83 13.82
N SER A 365 -12.83 -3.86 13.67
CA SER A 365 -13.50 -3.46 12.42
C SER A 365 -14.78 -2.72 12.74
N LEU A 366 -14.86 -1.48 12.24
CA LEU A 366 -16.00 -0.60 12.43
C LEU A 366 -16.65 -0.32 11.08
N ASP A 367 -17.95 -0.56 10.97
CA ASP A 367 -18.69 -0.21 9.77
C ASP A 367 -18.99 1.30 9.76
N PRO A 368 -18.49 2.06 8.77
CA PRO A 368 -18.78 3.49 8.69
C PRO A 368 -20.27 3.79 8.41
N ASN A 369 -21.01 2.83 7.82
CA ASN A 369 -22.38 3.01 7.36
C ASN A 369 -23.42 2.39 8.31
N ALA A 370 -22.99 1.71 9.37
CA ALA A 370 -23.89 1.10 10.35
C ALA A 370 -24.24 2.07 11.50
N ASP A 371 -25.41 1.83 12.12
CA ASP A 371 -25.79 2.52 13.35
C ASP A 371 -24.88 2.13 14.54
N LEU A 372 -24.96 2.90 15.63
CA LEU A 372 -24.09 2.74 16.80
C LEU A 372 -24.16 1.35 17.44
N LEU A 373 -25.30 0.65 17.38
CA LEU A 373 -25.46 -0.68 18.00
C LEU A 373 -24.85 -1.80 17.12
N HIS A 374 -24.78 -1.58 15.81
CA HIS A 374 -24.26 -2.55 14.84
C HIS A 374 -22.91 -2.14 14.24
N LYS A 375 -22.27 -1.10 14.80
CA LYS A 375 -21.03 -0.54 14.27
C LYS A 375 -19.85 -1.51 14.27
N VAL A 376 -19.79 -2.44 15.21
CA VAL A 376 -18.66 -3.38 15.30
C VAL A 376 -18.93 -4.61 14.44
N ARG A 377 -18.05 -4.88 13.47
CA ARG A 377 -18.09 -6.11 12.66
C ARG A 377 -17.39 -7.26 13.39
N TRP A 378 -18.09 -7.89 14.33
CA TRP A 378 -17.54 -8.93 15.21
C TRP A 378 -16.90 -10.12 14.49
N SER A 379 -17.39 -10.48 13.30
CA SER A 379 -16.83 -11.57 12.48
C SER A 379 -15.41 -11.30 11.98
N ARG A 380 -14.94 -10.05 12.03
CA ARG A 380 -13.61 -9.63 11.57
C ARG A 380 -12.61 -9.43 12.71
N LEU A 381 -13.05 -9.54 13.97
CA LEU A 381 -12.18 -9.36 15.12
C LEU A 381 -11.14 -10.48 15.19
N PHE A 382 -9.87 -10.10 15.22
CA PHE A 382 -8.70 -11.00 15.16
C PHE A 382 -8.64 -11.90 13.91
N GLN A 383 -9.31 -11.49 12.82
CA GLN A 383 -9.30 -12.25 11.57
C GLN A 383 -7.90 -12.16 10.92
N PRO A 384 -7.22 -13.28 10.63
CA PRO A 384 -5.97 -13.27 9.88
C PRO A 384 -6.16 -12.72 8.48
N ILE A 385 -5.15 -11.98 8.00
CA ILE A 385 -5.12 -11.41 6.65
C ILE A 385 -4.32 -12.34 5.75
N ASN A 386 -4.94 -12.83 4.68
CA ASN A 386 -4.35 -13.73 3.69
C ASN A 386 -4.43 -13.18 2.27
#